data_AF-A0A942NHU3-F1
#
_entry.id   AF-A0A942NHU3-F1
#
_cell.length_a   1.000
_cell.length_b   1.000
_cell.length_c   1.000
_cell.angle_alpha   90.00
_cell.angle_beta   90.00
_cell.angle_gamma   90.00
#
_symmetry.space_group_name_H-M   'P 1'
#
loop_
_entity.id
_entity.type
_entity.pdbx_description
1 polymer ?
#
loop_
_entity_poly.entity_id
_entity_poly.type
_entity_poly.pdbx_seq_one_letter_code
_entity_poly.pdbx_strand_id
1 'polypeptide(L)'
;MMNRKTKWFLWKLASMFSVIRGYNIPVIILAQYLAAIFIFSEEHAPKKILLDFHLFLLVVASSLTIASGYIINNFYDAPKDWINRPKKSMLDRLVSQKTKLYVYFTINFLVVMIAMAISWRAVLFFSAYIFSIWLYSHKIKKYPIVGNILATLLAITPFFAILLYYKNFYGVVFAHAFYLFLLLWIKEIIKDLENLPGDLTQNYRTIPVVYGENKAKQVVYLLTTITLIPLYLLIEVEDVGYMDLYFYLSSMALMLLTYRLYFAKDKAHYLWLHNWLKVVIVGGVFSIILIKPEVFSIWWNRI
;
A
#
# COMPACT_ATOMS: atom_id res chain seq x y z
N MET A 1 35.55 17.38 3.89
CA MET A 1 35.39 15.96 3.52
C MET A 1 34.75 15.20 4.67
N MET A 2 33.67 14.44 4.45
CA MET A 2 33.06 13.62 5.52
C MET A 2 33.97 12.46 5.96
N ASN A 3 34.03 12.21 7.27
CA ASN A 3 34.74 11.06 7.85
C ASN A 3 34.16 9.71 7.36
N ARG A 4 35.02 8.71 7.13
CA ARG A 4 34.65 7.36 6.68
C ARG A 4 33.58 6.70 7.58
N LYS A 5 33.67 6.91 8.90
CA LYS A 5 32.66 6.43 9.87
C LYS A 5 31.28 7.05 9.60
N THR A 6 31.23 8.36 9.41
CA THR A 6 30.00 9.10 9.10
C THR A 6 29.40 8.65 7.77
N LYS A 7 30.24 8.48 6.73
CA LYS A 7 29.78 7.98 5.42
C LYS A 7 29.16 6.59 5.53
N TRP A 8 29.78 5.67 6.26
CA TRP A 8 29.25 4.33 6.45
C TRP A 8 27.94 4.31 7.25
N PHE A 9 27.83 5.17 8.26
CA PHE A 9 26.59 5.36 9.00
C PHE A 9 25.45 5.87 8.10
N LEU A 10 25.69 6.88 7.25
CA LEU A 10 24.69 7.37 6.30
C LEU A 10 24.24 6.27 5.31
N TRP A 11 25.17 5.44 4.84
CA TRP A 11 24.82 4.30 3.98
C TRP A 11 23.95 3.26 4.69
N LYS A 12 24.16 3.03 5.99
CA LYS A 12 23.28 2.18 6.80
C LYS A 12 21.90 2.80 7.00
N LEU A 13 21.81 4.10 7.21
CA LEU A 13 20.53 4.81 7.26
C LEU A 13 19.79 4.71 5.93
N ALA A 14 20.46 4.97 4.82
CA ALA A 14 19.89 4.82 3.48
C ALA A 14 19.43 3.37 3.19
N SER A 15 20.21 2.38 3.66
CA SER A 15 19.83 0.97 3.59
C SER A 15 18.57 0.67 4.39
N MET A 16 18.48 1.14 5.64
CA MET A 16 17.27 0.95 6.45
C MET A 16 16.05 1.64 5.82
N PHE A 17 16.23 2.86 5.29
CA PHE A 17 15.18 3.59 4.58
C PHE A 17 14.68 2.83 3.34
N SER A 18 15.59 2.18 2.60
CA SER A 18 15.24 1.31 1.47
C SER A 18 14.49 0.04 1.90
N VAL A 19 14.91 -0.59 3.01
CA VAL A 19 14.28 -1.79 3.59
C VAL A 19 12.85 -1.52 4.02
N ILE A 20 12.61 -0.43 4.78
CA ILE A 20 11.27 -0.02 5.21
C ILE A 20 10.44 0.62 4.10
N ARG A 21 11.00 0.76 2.88
CA ARG A 21 10.40 1.48 1.75
C ARG A 21 9.89 2.86 2.17
N GLY A 22 10.76 3.64 2.80
CA GLY A 22 10.39 4.86 3.53
C GLY A 22 9.65 5.91 2.70
N TYR A 23 9.78 5.90 1.37
CA TYR A 23 9.00 6.76 0.47
C TYR A 23 7.51 6.42 0.41
N ASN A 24 7.11 5.17 0.70
CA ASN A 24 5.69 4.78 0.72
C ASN A 24 4.98 5.21 2.00
N ILE A 25 5.70 5.35 3.12
CA ILE A 25 5.11 5.62 4.43
C ILE A 25 4.43 7.00 4.46
N PRO A 26 5.06 8.11 4.00
CA PRO A 26 4.41 9.42 3.92
C PRO A 26 3.13 9.42 3.08
N VAL A 27 3.10 8.69 1.98
CA VAL A 27 1.90 8.57 1.12
C VAL A 27 0.77 7.89 1.89
N ILE A 28 1.07 6.86 2.66
CA ILE A 28 0.07 6.14 3.47
C ILE A 28 -0.42 7.01 4.63
N ILE A 29 0.47 7.76 5.28
CA ILE A 29 0.10 8.74 6.32
C ILE A 29 -0.84 9.79 5.73
N LEU A 30 -0.46 10.37 4.58
CA LEU A 30 -1.27 11.35 3.87
C LEU A 30 -2.64 10.77 3.50
N ALA A 31 -2.67 9.59 2.89
CA ALA A 31 -3.91 8.93 2.51
C ALA A 31 -4.84 8.67 3.71
N GLN A 32 -4.28 8.26 4.85
CA GLN A 32 -5.03 8.04 6.08
C GLN A 32 -5.66 9.34 6.60
N TYR A 33 -4.91 10.43 6.65
CA TYR A 33 -5.46 11.73 7.07
C TYR A 33 -6.48 12.28 6.08
N LEU A 34 -6.22 12.20 4.77
CA LEU A 34 -7.17 12.64 3.75
C LEU A 34 -8.47 11.82 3.81
N ALA A 35 -8.37 10.50 3.96
CA ALA A 35 -9.54 9.67 4.14
C ALA A 35 -10.30 10.01 5.45
N ALA A 36 -9.59 10.26 6.56
CA ALA A 36 -10.21 10.68 7.80
C ALA A 36 -10.99 12.01 7.64
N ILE A 37 -10.41 13.00 6.96
CA ILE A 37 -11.00 14.34 6.80
C ILE A 37 -12.15 14.37 5.79
N PHE A 38 -12.00 13.74 4.63
CA PHE A 38 -12.92 13.91 3.50
C PHE A 38 -13.90 12.75 3.31
N ILE A 39 -13.59 11.57 3.85
CA ILE A 39 -14.40 10.35 3.65
C ILE A 39 -15.08 9.91 4.96
N PHE A 40 -14.33 9.78 6.06
CA PHE A 40 -14.83 9.14 7.28
C PHE A 40 -15.48 10.11 8.27
N SER A 41 -14.94 11.32 8.46
CA SER A 41 -15.47 12.29 9.41
C SER A 41 -16.72 12.98 8.86
N GLU A 42 -17.80 12.94 9.63
CA GLU A 42 -18.98 13.80 9.41
C GLU A 42 -18.72 15.24 9.89
N GLU A 43 -17.75 15.44 10.79
CA GLU A 43 -17.36 16.77 11.24
C GLU A 43 -16.53 17.50 10.17
N HIS A 44 -17.04 18.63 9.66
CA HIS A 44 -16.38 19.50 8.69
C HIS A 44 -15.28 20.40 9.28
N ALA A 45 -14.60 19.95 10.34
CA ALA A 45 -13.57 20.73 11.04
C ALA A 45 -12.19 20.04 10.96
N PRO A 46 -11.44 20.21 9.84
CA PRO A 46 -10.14 19.55 9.64
C PRO A 46 -9.13 19.80 10.76
N LYS A 47 -9.16 20.98 11.39
CA LYS A 47 -8.28 21.31 12.52
C LYS A 47 -8.52 20.40 13.73
N LYS A 48 -9.79 20.08 14.05
CA LYS A 48 -10.11 19.16 15.16
C LYS A 48 -9.62 17.75 14.87
N ILE A 49 -9.82 17.29 13.64
CA ILE A 49 -9.38 15.97 13.16
C ILE A 49 -7.85 15.85 13.22
N LEU A 50 -7.12 16.86 12.75
CA LEU A 50 -5.65 16.85 12.76
C LEU A 50 -5.06 16.91 14.17
N LEU A 51 -5.76 17.54 15.11
CA LEU A 51 -5.36 17.64 16.52
C LEU A 51 -5.90 16.49 17.38
N ASP A 52 -6.66 15.56 16.80
CA ASP A 52 -7.14 14.37 17.52
C ASP A 52 -5.96 13.44 17.82
N PHE A 53 -5.64 13.36 19.11
CA PHE A 53 -4.54 12.54 19.62
C PHE A 53 -4.75 11.05 19.34
N HIS A 54 -5.97 10.53 19.42
CA HIS A 54 -6.23 9.11 19.15
C HIS A 54 -6.08 8.79 17.67
N LEU A 55 -6.54 9.67 16.78
CA LEU A 55 -6.28 9.54 15.34
C LEU A 55 -4.79 9.57 15.03
N PHE A 56 -4.04 10.50 15.63
CA PHE A 56 -2.59 10.56 15.49
C PHE A 56 -1.93 9.24 15.91
N LEU A 57 -2.29 8.69 17.08
CA LEU A 57 -1.77 7.40 17.54
C LEU A 57 -2.13 6.25 16.58
N LEU A 58 -3.35 6.22 16.01
CA LEU A 58 -3.76 5.22 15.01
C LEU A 58 -2.91 5.31 13.74
N VAL A 59 -2.66 6.51 13.22
CA VAL A 59 -1.84 6.72 12.02
C VAL A 59 -0.39 6.34 12.27
N VAL A 60 0.17 6.69 13.44
CA VAL A 60 1.52 6.29 13.85
C VAL A 60 1.62 4.76 13.99
N ALA A 61 0.69 4.12 14.71
CA ALA A 61 0.66 2.67 14.88
C ALA A 61 0.56 1.93 13.53
N SER A 62 -0.30 2.41 12.63
CA SER A 62 -0.43 1.87 11.27
C SER A 62 0.87 2.03 10.46
N SER A 63 1.48 3.20 10.50
CA SER A 63 2.72 3.49 9.77
C SER A 63 3.89 2.63 10.25
N LEU A 64 4.02 2.47 11.57
CA LEU A 64 5.01 1.58 12.18
C LEU A 64 4.77 0.11 11.84
N THR A 65 3.51 -0.34 11.85
CA THR A 65 3.14 -1.71 11.47
C THR A 65 3.48 -2.00 10.01
N ILE A 66 3.25 -1.04 9.11
CA ILE A 66 3.60 -1.18 7.70
C ILE A 66 5.12 -1.18 7.52
N ALA A 67 5.84 -0.32 8.25
CA ALA A 67 7.30 -0.29 8.24
C ALA A 67 7.89 -1.64 8.72
N SER A 68 7.38 -2.20 9.83
CA SER A 68 7.78 -3.53 10.30
C SER A 68 7.41 -4.62 9.30
N GLY A 69 6.26 -4.49 8.63
CA GLY A 69 5.84 -5.37 7.55
C GLY A 69 6.78 -5.37 6.35
N TYR A 70 7.30 -4.21 5.95
CA TYR A 70 8.31 -4.14 4.91
C TYR A 70 9.65 -4.77 5.34
N ILE A 71 10.03 -4.64 6.60
CA ILE A 71 11.24 -5.29 7.15
C ILE A 71 11.12 -6.81 7.09
N ILE A 72 10.04 -7.39 7.63
CA ILE A 72 9.89 -8.85 7.65
C ILE A 72 9.70 -9.42 6.23
N ASN A 73 9.02 -8.68 5.35
CA ASN A 73 8.92 -9.08 3.96
C ASN A 73 10.30 -9.07 3.26
N ASN A 74 11.13 -8.05 3.49
CA ASN A 74 12.51 -7.99 2.96
C ASN A 74 13.41 -9.09 3.54
N PHE A 75 13.22 -9.47 4.80
CA PHE A 75 13.94 -10.57 5.43
C PHE A 75 13.69 -11.89 4.68
N TYR A 76 12.41 -12.25 4.46
CA TYR A 76 12.04 -13.49 3.76
C TYR A 76 12.30 -13.44 2.23
N ASP A 77 12.21 -12.27 1.61
CA ASP A 77 12.46 -12.10 0.16
C ASP A 77 13.93 -11.99 -0.23
N ALA A 78 14.87 -11.92 0.70
CA ALA A 78 16.27 -11.61 0.38
C ALA A 78 16.91 -12.46 -0.73
N PRO A 79 16.71 -13.79 -0.80
CA PRO A 79 17.22 -14.61 -1.91
C PRO A 79 16.55 -14.27 -3.26
N LYS A 80 15.23 -14.07 -3.24
CA LYS A 80 14.40 -13.74 -4.40
C LYS A 80 14.74 -12.36 -4.98
N ASP A 81 14.86 -11.37 -4.10
CA ASP A 81 15.18 -9.99 -4.45
C ASP A 81 16.64 -9.83 -4.92
N TRP A 82 17.55 -10.75 -4.59
CA TRP A 82 18.90 -10.75 -5.16
C TRP A 82 18.87 -10.95 -6.68
N ILE A 83 17.96 -11.80 -7.16
CA ILE A 83 17.77 -12.11 -8.58
C ILE A 83 16.94 -11.02 -9.24
N ASN A 84 15.83 -10.63 -8.62
CA ASN A 84 14.90 -9.68 -9.22
C ASN A 84 15.38 -8.23 -9.11
N ARG A 85 16.11 -7.84 -8.08
CA ARG A 85 16.43 -6.42 -7.79
C ARG A 85 17.87 -6.27 -7.29
N PRO A 86 18.89 -6.70 -8.05
CA PRO A 86 20.27 -6.83 -7.56
C PRO A 86 20.83 -5.52 -6.99
N LYS A 87 20.64 -4.39 -7.68
CA LYS A 87 21.13 -3.07 -7.22
C LYS A 87 20.51 -2.65 -5.88
N LYS A 88 19.20 -2.86 -5.72
CA LYS A 88 18.50 -2.57 -4.46
C LYS A 88 18.96 -3.52 -3.35
N SER A 89 19.07 -4.81 -3.66
CA SER A 89 19.49 -5.84 -2.71
C SER A 89 20.92 -5.64 -2.21
N MET A 90 21.82 -5.06 -3.01
CA MET A 90 23.14 -4.64 -2.56
C MET A 90 23.06 -3.57 -1.46
N LEU A 91 22.20 -2.56 -1.63
CA LEU A 91 21.95 -1.54 -0.61
C LEU A 91 21.30 -2.14 0.63
N ASP A 92 20.26 -2.94 0.47
CA ASP A 92 19.48 -3.54 1.58
C ASP A 92 20.32 -4.51 2.45
N ARG A 93 21.43 -5.05 1.92
CA ARG A 93 22.35 -5.97 2.63
C ARG A 93 23.37 -5.26 3.51
N LEU A 94 23.49 -3.93 3.45
CA LEU A 94 24.34 -3.16 4.38
C LEU A 94 23.82 -3.26 5.82
N VAL A 95 22.52 -3.52 6.00
CA VAL A 95 21.92 -3.88 7.28
C VAL A 95 21.83 -5.41 7.36
N SER A 96 22.37 -5.96 8.44
CA SER A 96 22.38 -7.41 8.65
C SER A 96 20.97 -7.98 8.87
N GLN A 97 20.76 -9.25 8.52
CA GLN A 97 19.48 -9.93 8.75
C GLN A 97 19.10 -9.97 10.25
N LYS A 98 20.09 -10.11 11.14
CA LYS A 98 19.89 -10.03 12.60
C LYS A 98 19.35 -8.66 13.00
N THR A 99 19.96 -7.59 12.50
CA THR A 99 19.50 -6.21 12.77
C THR A 99 18.08 -5.98 12.27
N LYS A 100 17.73 -6.50 11.09
CA LYS A 100 16.36 -6.42 10.56
C LYS A 100 15.35 -7.05 11.51
N LEU A 101 15.62 -8.26 12.01
CA LEU A 101 14.73 -8.93 12.97
C LEU A 101 14.63 -8.17 14.30
N TYR A 102 15.74 -7.67 14.85
CA TYR A 102 15.71 -6.86 16.07
C TYR A 102 14.82 -5.63 15.90
N VAL A 103 15.01 -4.87 14.82
CA VAL A 103 14.19 -3.68 14.53
C VAL A 103 12.73 -4.06 14.31
N TYR A 104 12.44 -5.16 13.63
CA TYR A 104 11.07 -5.68 13.45
C TYR A 104 10.38 -5.93 14.80
N PHE A 105 11.01 -6.67 15.71
CA PHE A 105 10.42 -6.97 17.02
C PHE A 105 10.27 -5.71 17.88
N THR A 106 11.26 -4.82 17.89
CA THR A 106 11.19 -3.55 18.62
C THR A 106 10.04 -2.68 18.11
N ILE A 107 9.88 -2.52 16.79
CA ILE A 107 8.80 -1.72 16.22
C ILE A 107 7.43 -2.33 16.57
N ASN A 108 7.25 -3.64 16.44
CA ASN A 108 5.98 -4.28 16.76
C ASN A 108 5.63 -4.16 18.25
N PHE A 109 6.62 -4.26 19.14
CA PHE A 109 6.41 -4.02 20.55
C PHE A 109 5.91 -2.59 20.81
N LEU A 110 6.54 -1.59 20.18
CA LEU A 110 6.09 -0.19 20.27
C LEU A 110 4.68 0.00 19.72
N VAL A 111 4.33 -0.65 18.61
CA VAL A 111 2.97 -0.61 18.04
C VAL A 111 1.95 -1.10 19.07
N VAL A 112 2.21 -2.22 19.75
CA VAL A 112 1.29 -2.75 20.78
C VAL A 112 1.16 -1.79 21.96
N MET A 113 2.26 -1.17 22.41
CA MET A 113 2.22 -0.15 23.47
C MET A 113 1.40 1.08 23.06
N ILE A 114 1.57 1.57 21.83
CA ILE A 114 0.77 2.67 21.29
C ILE A 114 -0.70 2.27 21.19
N ALA A 115 -0.99 1.07 20.69
CA ALA A 115 -2.36 0.56 20.56
C ALA A 115 -3.05 0.43 21.91
N MET A 116 -2.30 0.06 22.97
CA MET A 116 -2.80 -0.01 24.35
C MET A 116 -3.24 1.35 24.88
N ALA A 117 -2.54 2.43 24.49
CA ALA A 117 -2.94 3.79 24.85
C ALA A 117 -4.20 4.27 24.12
N ILE A 118 -4.58 3.62 23.01
CA ILE A 118 -5.80 3.93 22.25
C ILE A 118 -7.01 3.17 22.82
N SER A 119 -6.97 1.83 22.81
CA SER A 119 -8.00 0.96 23.38
C SER A 119 -7.62 -0.52 23.28
N TRP A 120 -8.28 -1.37 24.08
CA TRP A 120 -8.21 -2.84 23.93
C TRP A 120 -8.54 -3.32 22.50
N ARG A 121 -9.53 -2.71 21.83
CA ARG A 121 -9.91 -3.06 20.46
C ARG A 121 -8.78 -2.76 19.46
N ALA A 122 -8.07 -1.65 19.66
CA ALA A 122 -6.89 -1.31 18.86
C ALA A 122 -5.76 -2.30 19.08
N VAL A 123 -5.52 -2.76 20.32
CA VAL A 123 -4.53 -3.81 20.62
C VAL A 123 -4.84 -5.09 19.84
N LEU A 124 -6.09 -5.57 19.88
CA LEU A 124 -6.51 -6.74 19.12
C LEU A 124 -6.31 -6.54 17.62
N PHE A 125 -6.74 -5.40 17.08
CA PHE A 125 -6.62 -5.08 15.65
C PHE A 125 -5.16 -5.09 15.19
N PHE A 126 -4.28 -4.34 15.86
CA PHE A 126 -2.87 -4.27 15.46
C PHE A 126 -2.11 -5.58 15.70
N SER A 127 -2.44 -6.33 16.75
CA SER A 127 -1.85 -7.65 16.98
C SER A 127 -2.22 -8.63 15.87
N ALA A 128 -3.50 -8.66 15.47
CA ALA A 128 -3.97 -9.45 14.33
C ALA A 128 -3.33 -8.99 13.02
N TYR A 129 -3.16 -7.68 12.83
CA TYR A 129 -2.53 -7.12 11.64
C TYR A 129 -1.04 -7.50 11.53
N ILE A 130 -0.27 -7.33 12.61
CA ILE A 130 1.14 -7.75 12.70
C ILE A 130 1.27 -9.25 12.42
N PHE A 131 0.42 -10.07 13.05
CA PHE A 131 0.42 -11.51 12.83
C PHE A 131 0.11 -11.87 11.38
N SER A 132 -0.88 -11.21 10.77
CA SER A 132 -1.27 -11.47 9.38
C SER A 132 -0.17 -11.09 8.39
N ILE A 133 0.54 -9.98 8.63
CA ILE A 133 1.73 -9.57 7.85
C ILE A 133 2.85 -10.61 7.95
N TRP A 134 3.11 -11.11 9.16
CA TRP A 134 4.11 -12.16 9.38
C TRP A 134 3.71 -13.47 8.68
N LEU A 135 2.46 -13.91 8.86
CA LEU A 135 1.93 -15.13 8.26
C LEU A 135 1.97 -15.06 6.73
N TYR A 136 1.61 -13.91 6.17
CA TYR A 136 1.77 -13.62 4.76
C TYR A 136 3.22 -13.76 4.30
N SER A 137 4.13 -13.07 4.99
CA SER A 137 5.55 -13.00 4.63
C SER A 137 6.28 -14.34 4.77
N HIS A 138 5.88 -15.16 5.74
CA HIS A 138 6.50 -16.45 6.02
C HIS A 138 5.96 -17.58 5.14
N LYS A 139 4.63 -17.66 4.95
CA LYS A 139 3.97 -18.81 4.29
C LYS A 139 3.07 -18.41 3.11
N ILE A 140 2.12 -17.50 3.31
CA ILE A 140 0.97 -17.39 2.37
C ILE A 140 1.39 -16.79 1.01
N LYS A 141 2.40 -15.93 0.96
CA LYS A 141 2.90 -15.33 -0.29
C LYS A 141 3.34 -16.32 -1.37
N LYS A 142 3.59 -17.58 -1.00
CA LYS A 142 3.99 -18.64 -1.95
C LYS A 142 2.80 -19.25 -2.69
N TYR A 143 1.56 -18.96 -2.27
CA TYR A 143 0.35 -19.41 -2.95
C TYR A 143 -0.13 -18.34 -3.94
N PRO A 144 -0.60 -18.73 -5.14
CA PRO A 144 -0.81 -17.79 -6.24
C PRO A 144 -1.93 -16.78 -5.96
N ILE A 145 -3.18 -17.25 -5.86
CA ILE A 145 -4.34 -16.36 -5.74
C ILE A 145 -4.47 -15.82 -4.32
N VAL A 146 -4.37 -16.72 -3.33
CA VAL A 146 -4.52 -16.38 -1.90
C VAL A 146 -3.41 -15.43 -1.44
N GLY A 147 -2.19 -15.60 -1.94
CA GLY A 147 -1.08 -14.68 -1.66
C GLY A 147 -1.40 -13.26 -2.12
N ASN A 148 -1.85 -13.10 -3.36
CA ASN A 148 -2.13 -11.78 -3.93
C ASN A 148 -3.33 -11.11 -3.25
N ILE A 149 -4.40 -11.85 -2.99
CA ILE A 149 -5.57 -11.31 -2.27
C ILE A 149 -5.17 -10.85 -0.87
N LEU A 150 -4.42 -11.67 -0.12
CA LEU A 150 -3.99 -11.31 1.23
C LEU A 150 -3.02 -10.11 1.22
N ALA A 151 -2.10 -10.04 0.25
CA ALA A 151 -1.22 -8.88 0.08
C ALA A 151 -2.02 -7.59 -0.13
N THR A 152 -3.06 -7.65 -0.97
CA THR A 152 -3.97 -6.54 -1.24
C THR A 152 -4.76 -6.14 0.01
N LEU A 153 -5.35 -7.10 0.72
CA LEU A 153 -6.09 -6.85 1.96
C LEU A 153 -5.20 -6.20 3.03
N LEU A 154 -3.97 -6.70 3.20
CA LEU A 154 -3.00 -6.13 4.14
C LEU A 154 -2.60 -4.71 3.78
N ALA A 155 -2.59 -4.36 2.49
CA ALA A 155 -2.27 -3.01 2.03
C ALA A 155 -3.40 -1.99 2.32
N ILE A 156 -4.66 -2.43 2.32
CA ILE A 156 -5.82 -1.57 2.65
C ILE A 156 -6.20 -1.60 4.14
N THR A 157 -5.69 -2.58 4.91
CA THR A 157 -5.96 -2.73 6.36
C THR A 157 -5.80 -1.44 7.18
N PRO A 158 -4.81 -0.55 6.95
CA PRO A 158 -4.68 0.70 7.71
C PRO A 158 -5.94 1.59 7.64
N PHE A 159 -6.65 1.60 6.51
CA PHE A 159 -7.88 2.37 6.36
C PHE A 159 -9.04 1.76 7.17
N PHE A 160 -9.03 0.45 7.42
CA PHE A 160 -10.01 -0.18 8.32
C PHE A 160 -9.83 0.26 9.78
N ALA A 161 -8.61 0.59 10.21
CA ALA A 161 -8.39 1.15 11.55
C ALA A 161 -9.14 2.48 11.72
N ILE A 162 -9.13 3.32 10.69
CA ILE A 162 -9.81 4.62 10.65
C ILE A 162 -11.32 4.42 10.52
N LEU A 163 -11.76 3.51 9.64
CA LEU A 163 -13.15 3.09 9.52
C LEU A 163 -13.75 2.70 10.88
N LEU A 164 -13.05 1.85 11.64
CA LEU A 164 -13.52 1.37 12.95
C LEU A 164 -13.53 2.48 14.00
N TYR A 165 -12.66 3.49 13.87
CA TYR A 165 -12.61 4.65 14.76
C TYR A 165 -13.83 5.56 14.55
N TYR A 166 -14.11 5.95 13.31
CA TYR A 166 -15.24 6.82 12.97
C TYR A 166 -16.59 6.08 12.84
N LYS A 167 -16.58 4.75 12.72
CA LYS A 167 -17.76 3.88 12.53
C LYS A 167 -18.64 4.28 11.33
N ASN A 168 -18.02 4.83 10.30
CA ASN A 168 -18.71 5.30 9.10
C ASN A 168 -18.77 4.17 8.06
N PHE A 169 -19.93 3.55 7.92
CA PHE A 169 -20.15 2.40 7.01
C PHE A 169 -20.99 2.77 5.77
N TYR A 170 -20.86 3.99 5.25
CA TYR A 170 -21.62 4.41 4.06
C TYR A 170 -21.19 3.67 2.78
N GLY A 171 -22.11 3.54 1.83
CA GLY A 171 -21.91 2.87 0.54
C GLY A 171 -20.68 3.39 -0.21
N VAL A 172 -20.51 4.71 -0.25
CA VAL A 172 -19.34 5.40 -0.83
C VAL A 172 -18.00 4.86 -0.32
N VAL A 173 -17.89 4.52 0.97
CA VAL A 173 -16.65 4.00 1.56
C VAL A 173 -16.33 2.62 0.99
N PHE A 174 -17.33 1.76 0.86
CA PHE A 174 -17.17 0.43 0.29
C PHE A 174 -16.84 0.48 -1.21
N ALA A 175 -17.44 1.41 -1.96
CA ALA A 175 -17.13 1.63 -3.37
C ALA A 175 -15.66 2.05 -3.56
N HIS A 176 -15.17 3.01 -2.76
CA HIS A 176 -13.76 3.42 -2.75
C HIS A 176 -12.81 2.27 -2.35
N ALA A 177 -13.16 1.53 -1.29
CA ALA A 177 -12.35 0.41 -0.80
C ALA A 177 -12.28 -0.71 -1.86
N PHE A 178 -13.38 -1.02 -2.53
CA PHE A 178 -13.43 -2.03 -3.58
C PHE A 178 -12.64 -1.61 -4.83
N TYR A 179 -12.75 -0.34 -5.24
CA TYR A 179 -11.94 0.22 -6.31
C TYR A 179 -10.44 0.14 -5.99
N LEU A 180 -10.02 0.59 -4.80
CA LEU A 180 -8.62 0.53 -4.36
C LEU A 180 -8.12 -0.92 -4.25
N PHE A 181 -8.95 -1.83 -3.75
CA PHE A 181 -8.65 -3.26 -3.67
C PHE A 181 -8.32 -3.83 -5.06
N LEU A 182 -9.16 -3.59 -6.06
CA LEU A 182 -8.94 -4.10 -7.41
C LEU A 182 -7.67 -3.52 -8.04
N LEU A 183 -7.41 -2.21 -7.90
CA LEU A 183 -6.17 -1.59 -8.39
C LEU A 183 -4.92 -2.21 -7.77
N LEU A 184 -4.95 -2.43 -6.45
CA LEU A 184 -3.85 -3.04 -5.72
C LEU A 184 -3.66 -4.51 -6.09
N TRP A 185 -4.75 -5.25 -6.34
CA TRP A 185 -4.66 -6.63 -6.79
C TRP A 185 -4.05 -6.74 -8.19
N ILE A 186 -4.50 -5.90 -9.13
CA ILE A 186 -3.88 -5.80 -10.46
C ILE A 186 -2.38 -5.49 -10.31
N LYS A 187 -2.02 -4.53 -9.45
CA LYS A 187 -0.62 -4.15 -9.19
C LYS A 187 0.22 -5.31 -8.66
N GLU A 188 -0.32 -6.17 -7.80
CA GLU A 188 0.40 -7.35 -7.30
C GLU A 188 0.61 -8.40 -8.42
N ILE A 189 -0.36 -8.63 -9.31
CA ILE A 189 -0.17 -9.55 -10.44
C ILE A 189 0.87 -9.03 -11.42
N ILE A 190 0.87 -7.73 -11.74
CA ILE A 190 1.89 -7.10 -12.60
C ILE A 190 3.28 -7.19 -11.95
N LYS A 191 3.35 -7.06 -10.63
CA LYS A 191 4.59 -7.25 -9.88
C LYS A 191 5.09 -8.69 -9.92
N ASP A 192 4.20 -9.69 -9.93
CA ASP A 192 4.60 -11.08 -10.10
C ASP A 192 5.15 -11.33 -11.52
N LEU A 193 4.53 -10.72 -12.53
CA LEU A 193 5.05 -10.73 -13.92
C LEU A 193 6.45 -10.10 -14.03
N GLU A 194 6.69 -8.97 -13.33
CA GLU A 194 8.02 -8.35 -13.23
C GLU A 194 9.07 -9.26 -12.56
N ASN A 195 8.63 -10.07 -11.58
CA ASN A 195 9.48 -10.85 -10.69
C ASN A 195 9.61 -12.33 -11.08
N LEU A 196 9.10 -12.71 -12.24
CA LEU A 196 9.03 -14.10 -12.71
C LEU A 196 10.37 -14.87 -12.58
N PRO A 197 11.55 -14.33 -12.95
CA PRO A 197 12.81 -15.09 -12.83
C PRO A 197 13.17 -15.46 -11.39
N GLY A 198 13.04 -14.52 -10.45
CA GLY A 198 13.28 -14.78 -9.03
C GLY A 198 12.21 -15.66 -8.39
N ASP A 199 10.97 -15.55 -8.83
CA ASP A 199 9.87 -16.37 -8.30
C ASP A 199 10.02 -17.84 -8.74
N LEU A 200 10.38 -18.08 -10.00
CA LEU A 200 10.69 -19.42 -10.53
C LEU A 200 11.85 -20.08 -9.77
N THR A 201 12.97 -19.36 -9.63
CA THR A 201 14.18 -19.89 -8.99
C THR A 201 14.03 -20.17 -7.50
N GLN A 202 13.13 -19.43 -6.81
CA GLN A 202 12.86 -19.63 -5.39
C GLN A 202 11.63 -20.49 -5.10
N ASN A 203 11.06 -21.16 -6.12
CA ASN A 203 9.86 -22.01 -6.01
C ASN A 203 8.63 -21.29 -5.44
N TYR A 204 8.45 -20.02 -5.80
CA TYR A 204 7.24 -19.27 -5.48
C TYR A 204 6.17 -19.61 -6.52
N ARG A 205 5.04 -20.16 -6.07
CA ARG A 205 3.95 -20.55 -6.96
C ARG A 205 3.03 -19.35 -7.23
N THR A 206 3.54 -18.26 -7.79
CA THR A 206 2.72 -17.10 -8.19
C THR A 206 1.86 -17.43 -9.43
N ILE A 207 0.86 -16.60 -9.73
CA ILE A 207 -0.01 -16.80 -10.90
C ILE A 207 0.79 -16.98 -12.20
N PRO A 208 1.75 -16.10 -12.57
CA PRO A 208 2.51 -16.27 -13.80
C PRO A 208 3.44 -17.49 -13.77
N VAL A 209 3.90 -17.95 -12.59
CA VAL A 209 4.72 -19.17 -12.45
C VAL A 209 3.89 -20.43 -12.71
N VAL A 210 2.69 -20.51 -12.15
CA VAL A 210 1.85 -21.73 -12.22
C VAL A 210 1.08 -21.80 -13.53
N TYR A 211 0.52 -20.68 -13.97
CA TYR A 211 -0.42 -20.62 -15.09
C TYR A 211 0.18 -20.00 -16.36
N GLY A 212 1.40 -19.49 -16.28
CA GLY A 212 2.07 -18.81 -17.37
C GLY A 212 1.69 -17.33 -17.49
N GLU A 213 2.54 -16.61 -18.22
CA GLU A 213 2.45 -15.16 -18.43
C GLU A 213 1.11 -14.73 -19.06
N ASN A 214 0.65 -15.47 -20.08
CA ASN A 214 -0.57 -15.14 -20.80
C ASN A 214 -1.83 -15.23 -19.93
N LYS A 215 -1.92 -16.26 -19.08
CA LYS A 215 -3.05 -16.39 -18.14
C LYS A 215 -3.01 -15.29 -17.08
N ALA A 216 -1.83 -14.92 -16.58
CA ALA A 216 -1.71 -13.80 -15.65
C ALA A 216 -2.19 -12.47 -16.30
N LYS A 217 -1.87 -12.21 -17.58
CA LYS A 217 -2.40 -11.05 -18.32
C LYS A 217 -3.92 -11.11 -18.48
N GLN A 218 -4.49 -12.28 -18.79
CA GLN A 218 -5.95 -12.46 -18.86
C GLN A 218 -6.64 -12.12 -17.53
N VAL A 219 -6.06 -12.53 -16.40
CA VAL A 219 -6.58 -12.14 -15.07
C VAL A 219 -6.49 -10.63 -14.87
N VAL A 220 -5.41 -9.98 -15.29
CA VAL A 220 -5.33 -8.50 -15.24
C VAL A 220 -6.40 -7.85 -16.12
N TYR A 221 -6.65 -8.33 -17.33
CA TYR A 221 -7.73 -7.80 -18.18
C TYR A 221 -9.09 -7.96 -17.51
N LEU A 222 -9.39 -9.14 -16.97
CA LEU A 222 -10.63 -9.42 -16.26
C LEU A 222 -10.81 -8.47 -15.06
N LEU A 223 -9.78 -8.33 -14.21
CA LEU A 223 -9.83 -7.44 -13.05
C LEU A 223 -10.01 -5.99 -13.47
N THR A 224 -9.33 -5.53 -14.53
CA THR A 224 -9.53 -4.17 -15.05
C THR A 224 -10.95 -3.98 -15.58
N THR A 225 -11.57 -4.96 -16.24
CA THR A 225 -12.98 -4.86 -16.62
C THR A 225 -13.89 -4.79 -15.39
N ILE A 226 -13.63 -5.59 -14.35
CA ILE A 226 -14.39 -5.55 -13.10
C ILE A 226 -14.25 -4.19 -12.40
N THR A 227 -13.11 -3.49 -12.53
CA THR A 227 -12.95 -2.13 -11.96
C THR A 227 -13.92 -1.10 -12.51
N LEU A 228 -14.54 -1.35 -13.68
CA LEU A 228 -15.55 -0.47 -14.24
C LEU A 228 -16.82 -0.42 -13.37
N ILE A 229 -17.12 -1.47 -12.60
CA ILE A 229 -18.28 -1.52 -11.72
C ILE A 229 -18.17 -0.49 -10.58
N PRO A 230 -17.14 -0.50 -9.71
CA PRO A 230 -17.02 0.53 -8.70
C PRO A 230 -16.75 1.92 -9.30
N LEU A 231 -16.13 2.02 -10.48
CA LEU A 231 -16.01 3.29 -11.20
C LEU A 231 -17.38 3.89 -11.51
N TYR A 232 -18.28 3.10 -12.09
CA TYR A 232 -19.65 3.53 -12.38
C TYR A 232 -20.39 3.95 -11.10
N LEU A 233 -20.31 3.15 -10.04
CA LEU A 233 -20.94 3.50 -8.75
C LEU A 233 -20.42 4.83 -8.20
N LEU A 234 -19.11 5.05 -8.27
CA LEU A 234 -18.48 6.27 -7.75
C LEU A 234 -18.79 7.52 -8.56
N ILE A 235 -19.00 7.40 -9.88
CA ILE A 235 -19.27 8.54 -10.76
C ILE A 235 -20.78 8.87 -10.79
N GLU A 236 -21.63 7.85 -10.88
CA GLU A 236 -23.05 8.03 -11.24
C GLU A 236 -24.02 7.85 -10.06
N VAL A 237 -23.59 7.16 -9.00
CA VAL A 237 -24.48 6.82 -7.87
C VAL A 237 -24.10 7.59 -6.60
N GLU A 238 -22.81 7.67 -6.30
CA GLU A 238 -22.29 8.32 -5.10
C GLU A 238 -21.94 9.80 -5.39
N ASP A 239 -22.19 10.68 -4.41
CA ASP A 239 -21.74 12.07 -4.49
C ASP A 239 -20.27 12.18 -4.05
N VAL A 240 -19.38 12.18 -5.03
CA VAL A 240 -17.92 12.28 -4.83
C VAL A 240 -17.38 13.67 -5.17
N GLY A 241 -18.24 14.69 -5.32
CA GLY A 241 -17.84 16.04 -5.70
C GLY A 241 -16.99 16.06 -6.99
N TYR A 242 -15.89 16.82 -6.98
CA TYR A 242 -14.98 16.96 -8.13
C TYR A 242 -13.97 15.80 -8.28
N MET A 243 -14.10 14.75 -7.46
CA MET A 243 -13.26 13.55 -7.60
C MET A 243 -13.68 12.69 -8.81
N ASP A 244 -14.85 12.96 -9.39
CA ASP A 244 -15.31 12.41 -10.67
C ASP A 244 -14.25 12.56 -11.79
N LEU A 245 -13.58 13.71 -11.88
CA LEU A 245 -12.50 13.96 -12.83
C LEU A 245 -11.35 12.96 -12.67
N TYR A 246 -10.99 12.62 -11.43
CA TYR A 246 -9.98 11.60 -11.18
C TYR A 246 -10.45 10.23 -11.69
N PHE A 247 -11.71 9.87 -11.46
CA PHE A 247 -12.26 8.60 -11.92
C PHE A 247 -12.34 8.50 -13.45
N TYR A 248 -12.67 9.58 -14.15
CA TYR A 248 -12.55 9.63 -15.61
C TYR A 248 -11.10 9.47 -16.07
N LEU A 249 -10.16 10.21 -15.50
CA LEU A 249 -8.74 10.09 -15.84
C LEU A 249 -8.17 8.71 -15.50
N SER A 250 -8.60 8.09 -14.40
CA SER A 250 -8.16 6.76 -13.99
C SER A 250 -8.70 5.70 -14.95
N SER A 251 -9.93 5.84 -15.44
CA SER A 251 -10.49 4.95 -16.46
C SER A 251 -9.65 4.99 -17.75
N MET A 252 -9.26 6.18 -18.22
CA MET A 252 -8.36 6.35 -19.36
C MET A 252 -6.99 5.75 -19.09
N ALA A 253 -6.46 5.94 -17.88
CA ALA A 253 -5.18 5.37 -17.47
C ALA A 253 -5.21 3.83 -17.44
N LEU A 254 -6.34 3.23 -17.06
CA LEU A 254 -6.55 1.78 -17.09
C LEU A 254 -6.68 1.24 -18.51
N MET A 255 -7.30 1.99 -19.44
CA MET A 255 -7.28 1.65 -20.87
C MET A 255 -5.85 1.67 -21.44
N LEU A 256 -5.04 2.66 -21.05
CA LEU A 256 -3.63 2.70 -21.44
C LEU A 256 -2.85 1.51 -20.85
N LEU A 257 -3.14 1.13 -19.61
CA LEU A 257 -2.54 -0.03 -18.96
C LEU A 257 -2.84 -1.32 -19.75
N THR A 258 -4.09 -1.56 -20.13
CA THR A 258 -4.47 -2.77 -20.88
C THR A 258 -3.85 -2.79 -22.27
N TYR A 259 -3.83 -1.65 -22.97
CA TYR A 259 -3.14 -1.49 -24.26
C TYR A 259 -1.65 -1.82 -24.15
N ARG A 260 -0.94 -1.24 -23.17
CA ARG A 260 0.50 -1.48 -22.96
C ARG A 260 0.79 -2.91 -22.49
N LEU A 261 -0.08 -3.51 -21.69
CA LEU A 261 0.05 -4.89 -21.22
C LEU A 261 0.03 -5.90 -22.38
N TYR A 262 -0.72 -5.61 -23.45
CA TYR A 262 -0.79 -6.49 -24.62
C TYR A 262 0.57 -6.70 -25.28
N PHE A 263 1.36 -5.62 -25.37
CA PHE A 263 2.70 -5.66 -25.98
C PHE A 263 3.82 -5.98 -24.98
N ALA A 264 3.52 -6.08 -23.69
CA ALA A 264 4.52 -6.35 -22.67
C ALA A 264 5.06 -7.79 -22.80
N LYS A 265 6.37 -7.95 -22.94
CA LYS A 265 7.05 -9.27 -22.99
C LYS A 265 8.23 -9.39 -22.03
N ASP A 266 8.68 -8.26 -21.51
CA ASP A 266 9.92 -8.17 -20.74
C ASP A 266 9.69 -7.47 -19.42
N LYS A 267 10.59 -7.72 -18.49
CA LYS A 267 10.60 -7.09 -17.18
C LYS A 267 10.51 -5.57 -17.20
N ALA A 268 11.13 -4.90 -18.18
CA ALA A 268 11.08 -3.45 -18.31
C ALA A 268 9.65 -2.95 -18.58
N HIS A 269 8.89 -3.67 -19.41
CA HIS A 269 7.48 -3.36 -19.67
C HIS A 269 6.63 -3.53 -18.40
N TYR A 270 6.83 -4.62 -17.65
CA TYR A 270 6.12 -4.84 -16.39
C TYR A 270 6.49 -3.82 -15.32
N LEU A 271 7.76 -3.41 -15.23
CA LEU A 271 8.18 -2.36 -14.32
C LEU A 271 7.52 -1.01 -14.66
N TRP A 272 7.38 -0.69 -15.94
CA TRP A 272 6.65 0.51 -16.37
C TRP A 272 5.18 0.44 -15.94
N LEU A 273 4.49 -0.67 -16.22
CA LEU A 273 3.09 -0.88 -15.82
C LEU A 273 2.90 -0.85 -14.30
N HIS A 274 3.83 -1.46 -13.56
CA HIS A 274 3.82 -1.45 -12.10
C HIS A 274 3.96 -0.03 -11.54
N ASN A 275 4.80 0.82 -12.16
CA ASN A 275 4.93 2.21 -11.77
C ASN A 275 3.76 3.08 -12.25
N TRP A 276 3.17 2.78 -13.41
CA TRP A 276 1.96 3.44 -13.90
C TRP A 276 0.80 3.27 -12.91
N LEU A 277 0.58 2.06 -12.39
CA LEU A 277 -0.41 1.84 -11.33
C LEU A 277 -0.10 2.60 -10.03
N LYS A 278 1.17 2.77 -9.67
CA LYS A 278 1.52 3.62 -8.52
C LYS A 278 1.11 5.07 -8.76
N VAL A 279 1.30 5.59 -9.98
CA VAL A 279 0.85 6.94 -10.35
C VAL A 279 -0.66 7.05 -10.21
N VAL A 280 -1.43 6.08 -10.72
CA VAL A 280 -2.90 6.07 -10.59
C VAL A 280 -3.35 6.02 -9.12
N ILE A 281 -2.71 5.19 -8.29
CA ILE A 281 -3.03 5.08 -6.86
C ILE A 281 -2.67 6.37 -6.10
N VAL A 282 -1.47 6.92 -6.33
CA VAL A 282 -1.03 8.16 -5.68
C VAL A 282 -1.88 9.34 -6.14
N GLY A 283 -2.21 9.43 -7.42
CA GLY A 283 -3.16 10.41 -7.95
C GLY A 283 -4.52 10.31 -7.26
N GLY A 284 -4.99 9.09 -7.01
CA GLY A 284 -6.20 8.84 -6.24
C GLY A 284 -6.13 9.42 -4.83
N VAL A 285 -5.02 9.18 -4.12
CA VAL A 285 -4.79 9.75 -2.77
C VAL A 285 -4.90 11.28 -2.78
N PHE A 286 -4.24 11.96 -3.73
CA PHE A 286 -4.32 13.42 -3.81
C PHE A 286 -5.71 13.93 -4.22
N SER A 287 -6.44 13.17 -5.05
CA SER A 287 -7.78 13.54 -5.49
C SER A 287 -8.85 13.44 -4.40
N ILE A 288 -8.58 12.79 -3.26
CA ILE A 288 -9.51 12.74 -2.11
C ILE A 288 -9.90 14.16 -1.63
N ILE A 289 -9.00 15.15 -1.78
CA ILE A 289 -9.29 16.55 -1.41
C ILE A 289 -10.44 17.13 -2.26
N LEU A 290 -10.64 16.61 -3.47
CA LEU A 290 -11.66 17.08 -4.41
C LEU A 290 -13.08 16.64 -4.05
N ILE A 291 -13.25 15.71 -3.10
CA ILE A 291 -14.58 15.26 -2.66
C ILE A 291 -15.36 16.43 -2.06
N LYS A 292 -14.71 17.24 -1.22
CA LYS A 292 -15.31 18.45 -0.61
C LYS A 292 -14.30 19.60 -0.60
N PRO A 293 -14.05 20.29 -1.73
CA PRO A 293 -13.04 21.35 -1.80
C PRO A 293 -13.32 22.51 -0.85
N GLU A 294 -14.58 22.73 -0.49
CA GLU A 294 -15.00 23.76 0.48
C GLU A 294 -14.42 23.52 1.88
N VAL A 295 -14.19 22.26 2.26
CA VAL A 295 -13.53 21.93 3.53
C VAL A 295 -12.09 22.46 3.55
N PHE A 296 -11.43 22.52 2.39
CA PHE A 296 -10.10 23.10 2.24
C PHE A 296 -10.12 24.63 2.33
N SER A 297 -11.13 25.29 1.76
CA SER A 297 -11.26 26.76 1.86
C SER A 297 -11.57 27.23 3.29
N ILE A 298 -12.40 26.48 4.03
CA ILE A 298 -12.66 26.71 5.47
C ILE A 298 -11.38 26.59 6.30
N TRP A 299 -10.46 25.69 5.92
CA TRP A 299 -9.18 25.54 6.59
C TRP A 299 -8.28 26.77 6.43
N TRP A 300 -8.23 27.36 5.24
CA TRP A 300 -7.44 28.56 4.95
C TRP A 300 -8.01 29.83 5.59
N ASN A 301 -9.34 30.00 5.55
CA ASN A 301 -10.00 31.21 6.07
C ASN A 301 -10.07 31.31 7.60
N ARG A 302 -9.68 30.25 8.34
CA ARG A 302 -9.63 30.23 9.81
C ARG A 302 -8.21 30.18 10.37
N ILE A 303 -7.17 30.30 9.55
CA ILE A 303 -5.77 30.54 9.96
C ILE A 303 -5.56 32.04 10.02
#